data_AF-A0A1C5XIP6-F1
#
_entry.id   AF-A0A1C5XIP6-F1
#
_cell.length_a   1.000
_cell.length_b   1.000
_cell.length_c   1.000
_cell.angle_alpha   90.00
_cell.angle_beta   90.00
_cell.angle_gamma   90.00
#
_symmetry.space_group_name_H-M   'P 1'
#
loop_
_entity.id
_entity.type
_entity.pdbx_description
1 polymer ?
#
loop_
_entity_poly.entity_id
_entity_poly.type
_entity_poly.pdbx_seq_one_letter_code
_entity_poly.pdbx_strand_id
1 'polypeptide(L)'
;MYEQLSLFDSEQKKDKPKKETLFEQILPVIKNPLIPCANCLCRYCTHNVEELYNTVKLEEVADEPCFICDECRVYSGESNHKICRKLDCENFIMSDHGAKRNRKRFKLIT
;
A
#
# COMPACT_ATOMS: atom_id res chain seq x y z
N MET A 1 15.95 51.55 -29.11
CA MET A 1 14.49 51.54 -28.91
C MET A 1 14.20 50.30 -28.10
N TYR A 2 13.76 50.47 -26.85
CA TYR A 2 13.26 49.42 -25.95
C TYR A 2 12.19 48.57 -26.69
N GLU A 3 11.94 47.30 -26.40
CA GLU A 3 11.24 46.76 -25.22
C GLU A 3 11.22 45.22 -25.36
N GLN A 4 11.67 44.45 -24.36
CA GLN A 4 10.85 43.71 -23.38
C GLN A 4 10.76 42.20 -23.65
N LEU A 5 11.45 41.45 -22.78
CA LEU A 5 10.97 40.25 -22.08
C LEU A 5 10.07 39.27 -22.86
N SER A 6 10.63 38.14 -23.30
CA SER A 6 9.93 36.84 -23.24
C SER A 6 10.63 35.93 -22.22
N LEU A 7 10.75 36.44 -21.01
CA LEU A 7 11.20 35.72 -19.80
C LEU A 7 10.03 34.94 -19.17
N PHE A 8 9.10 34.45 -20.01
CA PHE A 8 7.88 33.76 -19.60
C PHE A 8 7.45 32.77 -20.69
N ASP A 9 8.14 31.64 -20.77
CA ASP A 9 7.54 30.37 -21.26
C ASP A 9 8.26 29.15 -20.65
N SER A 10 8.98 29.37 -19.55
CA SER A 10 9.30 28.27 -18.63
C SER A 10 8.17 28.18 -17.63
N GLU A 11 7.00 27.72 -18.09
CA GLU A 11 6.06 27.09 -17.19
C GLU A 11 6.81 25.91 -16.56
N GLN A 12 7.41 26.18 -15.40
CA GLN A 12 7.81 25.14 -14.47
C GLN A 12 6.54 24.34 -14.23
N LYS A 13 6.42 23.17 -14.88
CA LYS A 13 5.44 22.16 -14.52
C LYS A 13 5.72 21.88 -13.05
N LYS A 14 5.01 22.57 -12.17
CA LYS A 14 4.98 22.26 -10.74
C LYS A 14 4.47 20.83 -10.70
N ASP A 15 5.37 19.88 -10.47
CA ASP A 15 4.99 18.52 -10.18
C ASP A 15 3.97 18.60 -9.06
N LYS A 16 2.71 18.31 -9.39
CA LYS A 16 1.65 18.26 -8.38
C LYS A 16 2.15 17.29 -7.31
N PRO A 17 2.06 17.63 -6.01
CA PRO A 17 2.49 16.72 -4.97
C PRO A 17 1.78 15.38 -5.18
N LYS A 18 2.57 14.32 -5.39
CA LYS A 18 2.05 12.97 -5.57
C LYS A 18 1.21 12.67 -4.34
N LYS A 19 -0.10 12.40 -4.53
CA LYS A 19 -0.94 11.95 -3.41
C LYS A 19 -0.32 10.67 -2.86
N GLU A 20 0.03 10.69 -1.58
CA GLU A 20 0.50 9.50 -0.88
C GLU A 20 -0.62 8.46 -0.85
N THR A 21 -0.27 7.21 -1.14
CA THR A 21 -1.20 6.08 -1.07
C THR A 21 -1.61 5.81 0.38
N LEU A 22 -2.75 5.17 0.60
CA LEU A 22 -3.20 4.74 1.92
C LEU A 22 -2.11 3.92 2.62
N PHE A 23 -1.44 3.01 1.90
CA PHE A 23 -0.32 2.24 2.44
C PHE A 23 0.81 3.13 2.98
N GLU A 24 1.26 4.12 2.21
CA GLU A 24 2.34 5.04 2.57
C GLU A 24 1.99 5.86 3.82
N GLN A 25 0.73 6.25 3.95
CA GLN A 25 0.24 7.01 5.09
C GLN A 25 0.28 6.16 6.37
N ILE A 26 -0.12 4.88 6.30
CA ILE A 26 -0.33 4.05 7.50
C ILE A 26 0.83 3.12 7.85
N LEU A 27 1.64 2.65 6.88
CA LEU A 27 2.68 1.66 7.10
C LEU A 27 4.03 2.11 6.54
N PRO A 28 5.16 1.69 7.13
CA PRO A 28 6.47 2.05 6.59
C PRO A 28 6.72 1.30 5.28
N VAL A 29 6.99 2.05 4.20
CA VAL A 29 7.34 1.48 2.90
C VAL A 29 8.71 0.81 2.95
N ILE A 30 8.76 -0.45 2.53
CA ILE A 30 10.00 -1.21 2.37
C ILE A 30 10.58 -0.89 1.00
N LYS A 31 11.80 -0.35 0.96
CA LYS A 31 12.57 -0.15 -0.26
C LYS A 31 13.18 -1.48 -0.70
N ASN A 32 13.09 -1.81 -1.98
CA ASN A 32 13.60 -3.06 -2.59
C ASN A 32 13.16 -4.33 -1.84
N PRO A 33 11.85 -4.59 -1.72
CA PRO A 33 11.38 -5.75 -0.99
C PRO A 33 11.70 -7.05 -1.75
N LEU A 34 12.31 -8.02 -1.06
CA LEU A 34 12.52 -9.38 -1.58
C LEU A 34 11.18 -10.11 -1.79
N ILE A 35 10.18 -9.78 -0.96
CA ILE A 35 8.81 -10.30 -1.08
C ILE A 35 7.98 -9.28 -1.84
N PRO A 36 7.47 -9.60 -3.05
CA PRO A 36 6.72 -8.64 -3.87
C PRO A 36 5.51 -7.98 -3.16
N CYS A 37 4.81 -8.75 -2.32
CA CYS A 37 3.64 -8.29 -1.56
C CYS A 37 3.97 -7.51 -0.28
N ALA A 38 5.24 -7.21 0.01
CA ALA A 38 5.63 -6.63 1.30
C ALA A 38 5.06 -5.22 1.57
N ASN A 39 4.81 -4.45 0.50
CA ASN A 39 4.06 -3.18 0.59
C ASN A 39 2.63 -3.29 0.02
N CYS A 40 2.00 -4.46 0.10
CA CYS A 40 0.59 -4.62 -0.28
C CYS A 40 -0.29 -4.54 0.98
N LEU A 41 -1.40 -3.82 0.92
CA LEU A 41 -2.37 -3.73 2.02
C LEU A 41 -2.95 -5.09 2.40
N CYS A 42 -3.14 -6.01 1.44
CA CYS A 42 -3.74 -7.32 1.71
C CYS A 42 -2.98 -8.11 2.80
N ARG A 43 -1.65 -7.98 2.89
CA ARG A 43 -0.83 -8.64 3.92
C ARG A 43 -1.14 -8.18 5.36
N TYR A 44 -1.82 -7.06 5.50
CA TYR A 44 -2.14 -6.40 6.76
C TYR A 44 -3.65 -6.19 6.95
N CYS A 45 -4.48 -6.80 6.10
CA CYS A 45 -5.93 -6.62 6.09
C CYS A 45 -6.62 -7.80 6.80
N THR A 46 -7.62 -7.54 7.63
CA THR A 46 -8.43 -8.57 8.30
C THR A 46 -9.36 -9.34 7.36
N HIS A 47 -9.70 -8.77 6.20
CA HIS A 47 -10.57 -9.42 5.20
C HIS A 47 -9.82 -10.45 4.35
N ASN A 48 -8.48 -10.45 4.37
CA ASN A 48 -7.68 -11.34 3.53
C ASN A 48 -7.61 -12.75 4.16
N VAL A 49 -8.38 -13.68 3.63
CA VAL A 49 -8.50 -15.03 4.20
C VAL A 49 -7.32 -15.93 3.82
N GLU A 50 -6.58 -15.56 2.79
CA GLU A 50 -5.39 -16.24 2.30
C GLU A 50 -4.16 -16.03 3.20
N GLU A 51 -4.27 -15.08 4.14
CA GLU A 51 -3.29 -14.84 5.21
C GLU A 51 -3.81 -15.30 6.59
N LEU A 52 -4.94 -16.03 6.63
CA LEU A 52 -5.47 -16.64 7.83
C LEU A 52 -4.44 -17.59 8.45
N TYR A 53 -4.27 -17.49 9.77
CA TYR A 53 -3.25 -18.17 10.57
C TYR A 53 -1.80 -17.71 10.35
N ASN A 54 -1.52 -16.84 9.37
CA ASN A 54 -0.19 -16.27 9.16
C ASN A 54 -0.08 -14.84 9.71
N THR A 55 -0.78 -13.89 9.08
CA THR A 55 -0.81 -12.48 9.51
C THR A 55 -2.18 -12.02 9.99
N VAL A 56 -3.20 -12.87 9.86
CA VAL A 56 -4.56 -12.65 10.36
C VAL A 56 -4.94 -13.81 11.27
N LYS A 57 -5.34 -13.53 12.51
CA LYS A 57 -5.86 -14.52 13.46
C LYS A 57 -7.34 -14.79 13.18
N LEU A 58 -7.84 -15.95 13.59
CA LEU A 58 -9.24 -16.32 13.41
C LEU A 58 -10.23 -15.36 14.10
N GLU A 59 -9.85 -14.84 15.26
CA GLU A 59 -10.67 -13.91 16.07
C GLU A 59 -10.82 -12.51 15.47
N GLU A 60 -9.94 -12.13 14.52
CA GLU A 60 -9.94 -10.80 13.91
C GLU A 60 -10.42 -10.80 12.45
N VAL A 61 -10.80 -11.97 11.91
CA VAL A 61 -11.31 -12.08 10.53
C VAL A 61 -12.57 -11.25 10.39
N ALA A 62 -12.63 -10.43 9.35
CA ALA A 62 -13.84 -9.67 9.04
C ALA A 62 -14.95 -10.60 8.51
N ASP A 63 -16.22 -10.23 8.78
CA ASP A 63 -17.38 -11.01 8.33
C ASP A 63 -17.43 -11.16 6.80
N GLU A 64 -16.97 -10.15 6.07
CA GLU A 64 -16.87 -10.17 4.61
C GLU A 64 -15.46 -10.63 4.17
N PRO A 65 -15.30 -11.84 3.61
CA PRO A 65 -14.01 -12.30 3.13
C PRO A 65 -13.62 -11.64 1.79
N CYS A 66 -12.33 -11.41 1.58
CA CYS A 66 -11.76 -10.85 0.36
C CYS A 66 -10.75 -11.83 -0.25
N PHE A 67 -11.05 -12.29 -1.48
CA PHE A 67 -10.27 -13.30 -2.21
C PHE A 67 -9.43 -12.73 -3.37
N ILE A 68 -9.07 -11.44 -3.29
CA ILE A 68 -8.39 -10.78 -4.41
C ILE A 68 -6.98 -11.33 -4.67
N CYS A 69 -6.40 -12.05 -3.70
CA CYS A 69 -5.07 -12.63 -3.84
C CYS A 69 -5.10 -13.83 -4.80
N ASP A 70 -6.19 -14.59 -4.86
CA ASP A 70 -6.35 -15.72 -5.78
C ASP A 70 -6.20 -15.30 -7.25
N GLU A 71 -6.75 -14.14 -7.61
CA GLU A 71 -6.64 -13.57 -8.96
C GLU A 71 -5.33 -12.79 -9.20
N CYS A 72 -4.44 -12.73 -8.22
CA CYS A 72 -3.20 -11.97 -8.29
C CYS A 72 -2.03 -12.86 -8.73
N ARG A 73 -1.43 -12.56 -9.88
CA ARG A 73 -0.24 -13.25 -10.41
C ARG A 73 0.91 -13.36 -9.41
N VAL A 74 1.09 -12.35 -8.57
CA VAL A 74 2.18 -12.30 -7.60
C VAL A 74 1.98 -13.33 -6.48
N TYR A 75 0.73 -13.60 -6.13
CA TYR A 75 0.37 -14.57 -5.09
C TYR A 75 0.21 -15.96 -5.69
N SER A 76 -0.59 -16.11 -6.75
CA SER A 76 -0.89 -17.41 -7.38
C SER A 76 0.27 -17.97 -8.20
N GLY A 77 1.15 -17.12 -8.73
CA GLY A 77 2.20 -17.50 -9.68
C GLY A 77 1.70 -17.77 -11.11
N GLU A 78 0.39 -17.68 -11.35
CA GLU A 78 -0.18 -17.99 -12.66
C GLU A 78 0.04 -16.86 -13.67
N SER A 79 0.56 -17.21 -14.85
CA SER A 79 0.97 -16.25 -15.88
C SER A 79 -0.21 -15.54 -16.58
N ASN A 80 -1.40 -16.12 -16.55
CA ASN A 80 -2.67 -15.56 -17.04
C ASN A 80 -3.26 -14.51 -16.08
N HIS A 81 -2.96 -14.57 -14.78
CA HIS A 81 -3.47 -13.63 -13.78
C HIS A 81 -2.86 -12.23 -13.94
N LYS A 82 -3.56 -11.19 -13.46
CA LYS A 82 -3.03 -9.82 -13.45
C LYS A 82 -2.29 -9.54 -12.14
N ILE A 83 -1.43 -8.53 -12.13
CA ILE A 83 -0.78 -8.08 -10.89
C ILE A 83 -1.76 -7.16 -10.15
N CYS A 84 -2.22 -7.59 -8.97
CA CYS A 84 -3.27 -6.92 -8.20
C CYS A 84 -2.75 -6.26 -6.91
N ARG A 85 -1.55 -5.65 -6.94
CA ARG A 85 -0.96 -5.02 -5.74
C ARG A 85 -1.84 -3.86 -5.26
N LYS A 86 -2.44 -4.00 -4.08
CA LYS A 86 -3.29 -2.98 -3.44
C LYS A 86 -2.47 -2.06 -2.56
N LEU A 87 -2.35 -0.80 -2.99
CA LEU A 87 -1.79 0.29 -2.18
C LEU A 87 -2.88 1.19 -1.59
N ASP A 88 -4.07 1.17 -2.21
CA ASP A 88 -5.28 1.89 -1.82
C ASP A 88 -6.46 0.93 -1.82
N CYS A 89 -7.23 0.91 -0.73
CA CYS A 89 -8.44 0.11 -0.58
C CYS A 89 -9.33 0.76 0.48
N GLU A 90 -10.57 1.08 0.11
CA GLU A 90 -11.54 1.75 1.01
C GLU A 90 -12.04 0.81 2.11
N ASN A 91 -12.15 -0.48 1.82
CA ASN A 91 -12.58 -1.51 2.78
C ASN A 91 -11.41 -2.06 3.61
N PHE A 92 -10.26 -1.39 3.62
CA PHE A 92 -9.10 -1.85 4.37
C PHE A 92 -9.34 -1.70 5.88
N ILE A 93 -9.34 -2.83 6.58
CA ILE A 93 -9.32 -2.87 8.05
C ILE A 93 -8.01 -3.53 8.48
N MET A 94 -7.25 -2.82 9.32
CA MET A 94 -5.90 -3.22 9.74
C MET A 94 -5.95 -4.39 10.72
N SER A 95 -5.19 -5.46 10.43
CA SER A 95 -5.00 -6.58 11.35
C SER A 95 -4.06 -6.25 12.50
N ASP A 96 -4.06 -7.06 13.55
CA ASP A 96 -3.14 -7.02 14.68
C ASP A 96 -1.68 -7.05 14.23
N HIS A 97 -1.36 -7.86 13.22
CA HIS A 97 -0.02 -7.91 12.62
C HIS A 97 0.33 -6.55 11.96
N GLY A 98 -0.59 -5.98 11.20
CA GLY A 98 -0.47 -4.63 10.65
C GLY A 98 -0.26 -3.57 11.73
N ALA A 99 -1.07 -3.60 12.78
CA ALA A 99 -1.01 -2.67 13.90
C ALA A 99 0.33 -2.77 14.66
N LYS A 100 0.82 -3.99 14.92
CA LYS A 100 2.15 -4.22 15.51
C LYS A 100 3.27 -3.61 14.66
N ARG A 101 3.19 -3.75 13.33
CA ARG A 101 4.17 -3.17 12.40
C ARG A 101 4.08 -1.65 12.37
N ASN A 102 2.86 -1.10 12.33
CA ASN A 102 2.63 0.34 12.34
C ASN A 102 3.14 0.98 13.64
N ARG A 103 2.91 0.35 14.81
CA ARG A 103 3.40 0.82 16.10
C ARG A 103 4.92 1.04 16.16
N LYS A 104 5.70 0.27 15.40
CA LYS A 104 7.16 0.47 15.30
C LYS A 104 7.57 1.80 14.67
N ARG A 105 6.66 2.53 14.00
CA ARG A 105 6.91 3.89 13.50
C ARG A 105 6.97 4.93 14.63
N PHE A 106 6.24 4.70 15.71
CA PHE A 106 6.30 5.56 16.89
C PHE A 106 7.55 5.20 17.69
N LYS A 107 8.59 6.01 17.57
CA LYS A 107 9.72 5.95 18.50
C LYS A 107 9.29 6.67 19.78
N LEU A 108 9.37 5.97 20.92
CA LEU A 108 9.31 6.63 22.21
C LEU A 108 10.50 7.60 22.29
N ILE A 109 10.21 8.88 22.40
CA ILE A 109 11.19 9.88 22.83
C ILE A 109 11.16 9.79 24.34
N THR A 110 12.17 9.13 24.92
CA THR A 110 12.39 9.01 26.36
C THR A 110 13.67 9.74 26.73
#